data_AF-A0A377D8H2-F1
#
_entry.id   AF-A0A377D8H2-F1
#
_cell.length_a   1.000
_cell.length_b   1.000
_cell.length_c   1.000
_cell.angle_alpha   90.00
_cell.angle_beta   90.00
_cell.angle_gamma   90.00
#
_symmetry.space_group_name_H-M   'P 1'
#
loop_
_entity.id
_entity.type
_entity.pdbx_description
1 polymer ?
#
loop_
_entity_poly.entity_id
_entity_poly.type
_entity_poly.pdbx_seq_one_letter_code
_entity_poly.pdbx_strand_id
1 'polypeptide(L)'
;MLRDSLQRWVASQITGEVTLELRRGNDYSILNTVSENLTYKPERLTMEKGDSVFSPDDRIGQLTMRNLDITDTREKLFGYAKTGLLSSSAASGVPQVENLENKGQ
;
A
#
# COMPACT_ATOMS: atom_id res chain seq x y z
N MET A 1 10.23 19.92 18.16
CA MET A 1 8.92 19.73 17.49
C MET A 1 8.63 18.26 17.18
N LEU A 2 9.48 17.53 16.45
CA LEU A 2 9.23 16.11 16.11
C LEU A 2 9.08 15.15 17.31
N ARG A 3 9.87 15.36 18.38
CA ARG A 3 9.78 14.56 19.61
C ARG A 3 8.42 14.71 20.29
N ASP A 4 7.94 15.94 20.41
CA ASP A 4 6.67 16.24 21.07
C ASP A 4 5.48 15.67 20.29
N SER A 5 5.52 15.73 18.94
CA SER A 5 4.48 15.12 18.10
C SER A 5 4.45 13.59 18.23
N LEU A 6 5.60 12.92 18.26
CA LEU A 6 5.65 11.46 18.42
C LEU A 6 5.19 11.02 19.81
N GLN A 7 5.60 11.72 20.86
CA GLN A 7 5.21 11.38 22.23
C GLN A 7 3.71 11.56 22.47
N ARG A 8 3.13 12.68 21.98
CA ARG A 8 1.73 13.01 22.24
C ARG A 8 0.74 12.29 21.33
N TRP A 9 1.05 12.14 20.04
CA TRP A 9 0.07 11.63 19.07
C TRP A 9 0.28 10.17 18.69
N VAL A 10 1.51 9.67 18.78
CA VAL A 10 1.82 8.27 18.46
C VAL A 10 1.88 7.46 19.74
N ALA A 11 2.85 7.73 20.62
CA ALA A 11 3.12 6.90 21.79
C ALA A 11 1.93 6.83 22.77
N SER A 12 1.13 7.90 22.87
CA SER A 12 -0.06 7.93 23.74
C SER A 12 -1.13 6.89 23.39
N GLN A 13 -1.17 6.42 22.14
CA GLN A 13 -2.11 5.40 21.68
C GLN A 13 -1.54 3.98 21.72
N ILE A 14 -0.22 3.83 21.94
CA ILE A 14 0.46 2.53 21.97
C ILE A 14 0.35 1.91 23.36
N THR A 15 -0.77 1.24 23.59
CA THR A 15 -1.04 0.47 24.81
C THR A 15 -1.49 -0.93 24.41
N GLY A 16 -0.76 -1.96 24.83
CA GLY A 16 -1.05 -3.35 24.50
C GLY A 16 0.16 -4.26 24.68
N GLU A 17 0.01 -5.51 24.27
CA GLU A 17 1.01 -6.56 24.43
C GLU A 17 1.27 -7.26 23.09
N VAL A 18 2.53 -7.62 22.85
CA VAL A 18 2.95 -8.41 21.70
C VAL A 18 3.73 -9.62 22.21
N THR A 19 3.29 -10.81 21.80
CA THR A 19 3.97 -12.07 22.12
C THR A 19 4.93 -12.42 20.98
N LEU A 20 6.20 -12.67 21.33
CA LEU A 20 7.27 -12.96 20.38
C LEU A 20 7.89 -14.34 20.67
N GLU A 21 8.19 -15.07 19.60
CA GLU A 21 9.11 -16.21 19.63
C GLU A 21 10.49 -15.73 19.16
N LEU A 22 11.53 -15.93 19.97
CA LEU A 22 12.90 -15.55 19.65
C LEU A 22 13.74 -16.78 19.33
N ARG A 23 14.55 -16.70 18.27
CA ARG A 23 15.45 -17.77 17.83
C ARG A 23 16.90 -17.28 17.87
N ARG A 24 17.59 -17.10 16.73
CA ARG A 24 19.00 -16.69 16.68
C ARG A 24 19.19 -15.33 16.02
N GLY A 25 19.88 -14.42 16.71
CA GLY A 25 20.12 -13.07 16.21
C GLY A 25 18.80 -12.32 16.02
N ASN A 26 18.54 -11.84 14.80
CA ASN A 26 17.31 -11.13 14.44
C ASN A 26 16.20 -12.07 13.93
N ASP A 27 16.33 -13.37 14.17
CA ASP A 27 15.31 -14.35 13.81
C ASP A 27 14.24 -14.41 14.92
N TYR A 28 13.05 -13.90 14.63
CA TYR A 28 11.89 -13.89 15.53
C TYR A 28 10.58 -14.07 14.77
N SER A 29 9.54 -14.51 15.47
CA SER A 29 8.16 -14.56 14.96
C SER A 29 7.21 -13.84 15.92
N ILE A 30 6.27 -13.07 15.38
CA ILE A 30 5.18 -12.48 16.17
C ILE A 30 4.10 -13.55 16.30
N LEU A 31 3.82 -13.97 17.53
CA LEU A 31 2.82 -15.00 17.82
C LEU A 31 1.44 -14.40 18.05
N ASN A 32 1.37 -13.26 18.72
CA ASN A 32 0.11 -12.60 19.06
C ASN A 32 0.30 -11.10 19.28
N THR A 33 -0.77 -10.32 19.05
CA THR A 33 -0.82 -8.87 19.30
C THR A 33 -2.19 -8.53 19.88
N VAL A 34 -2.22 -7.96 21.07
CA VAL A 34 -3.45 -7.60 21.79
C VAL A 34 -3.40 -6.15 22.21
N SER A 35 -4.43 -5.38 21.86
CA SER A 35 -4.59 -4.00 22.31
C SER A 35 -6.06 -3.58 22.17
N GLU A 36 -6.58 -2.79 23.11
CA GLU A 36 -7.92 -2.20 23.02
C GLU A 36 -7.99 -1.10 21.93
N ASN A 37 -6.84 -0.51 21.58
CA ASN A 37 -6.72 0.58 20.63
C ASN A 37 -6.49 0.09 19.18
N LEU A 38 -6.63 -1.22 18.91
CA LEU A 38 -6.48 -1.74 17.55
C LEU A 38 -7.55 -1.17 16.63
N THR A 39 -7.10 -0.61 15.51
CA THR A 39 -7.98 -0.30 14.36
C THR A 39 -8.20 -1.52 13.47
N TYR A 40 -7.37 -2.55 13.60
CA TYR A 40 -7.59 -3.86 13.01
C TYR A 40 -8.74 -4.58 13.71
N LYS A 41 -9.86 -4.70 12.99
CA LYS A 41 -11.12 -5.27 13.46
C LYS A 41 -11.76 -6.05 12.32
N PRO A 42 -11.37 -7.33 12.09
CA PRO A 42 -11.84 -8.11 10.94
C PRO A 42 -13.36 -8.26 10.93
N GLU A 43 -14.00 -8.25 12.10
CA GLU A 43 -15.44 -8.29 12.26
C GLU A 43 -16.17 -7.10 11.59
N ARG A 44 -15.49 -5.96 11.40
CA ARG A 44 -16.06 -4.80 10.68
C ARG A 44 -16.03 -4.94 9.17
N LEU A 45 -15.26 -5.89 8.65
CA LEU A 45 -15.13 -6.17 7.22
C LEU A 45 -15.80 -7.49 6.82
N THR A 46 -16.58 -8.11 7.73
CA THR A 46 -17.31 -9.34 7.43
C THR A 46 -18.42 -9.08 6.40
N MET A 47 -18.59 -10.06 5.52
CA MET A 47 -19.62 -10.07 4.47
C MET A 47 -20.70 -11.13 4.72
N GLU A 48 -20.62 -11.84 5.85
CA GLU A 48 -21.45 -13.03 6.10
C GLU A 48 -22.86 -12.71 6.57
N LYS A 49 -23.05 -11.59 7.30
CA LYS A 49 -24.35 -11.14 7.80
C LYS A 49 -24.64 -9.77 7.17
N GLY A 50 -25.87 -9.56 6.69
CA GLY A 50 -26.29 -8.47 5.81
C GLY A 50 -26.08 -7.02 6.28
N ASP A 51 -25.50 -6.79 7.46
CA ASP A 51 -25.07 -5.46 7.93
C ASP A 51 -23.62 -5.18 7.48
N SER A 52 -23.36 -5.28 6.18
CA SER A 52 -22.06 -4.90 5.61
C SER A 52 -21.92 -3.37 5.54
N VAL A 53 -20.72 -2.87 5.84
CA VAL A 53 -20.38 -1.44 5.75
C VAL A 53 -20.34 -0.94 4.30
N PHE A 54 -20.23 -1.85 3.33
CA PHE A 54 -20.21 -1.54 1.90
C PHE A 54 -20.77 -2.69 1.06
N SER A 55 -21.36 -2.34 -0.07
CA SER A 55 -21.86 -3.26 -1.08
C SER A 55 -20.84 -3.44 -2.23
N PRO A 56 -21.03 -4.44 -3.11
CA PRO A 56 -20.24 -4.56 -4.33
C PRO A 56 -20.29 -3.30 -5.22
N ASP A 57 -21.45 -2.64 -5.30
CA ASP A 57 -21.64 -1.45 -6.13
C ASP A 57 -20.84 -0.25 -5.62
N ASP A 58 -20.67 -0.10 -4.31
CA ASP A 58 -19.83 0.95 -3.72
C ASP A 58 -18.38 0.82 -4.18
N ARG A 59 -17.89 -0.42 -4.32
CA ARG A 59 -16.54 -0.68 -4.84
C ARG A 59 -16.44 -0.34 -6.32
N ILE A 60 -17.47 -0.63 -7.12
CA ILE A 60 -17.50 -0.23 -8.54
C ILE A 60 -17.50 1.29 -8.68
N GLY A 61 -18.28 2.00 -7.85
CA GLY A 61 -18.26 3.46 -7.78
C GLY A 61 -16.87 4.00 -7.47
N GLN A 62 -16.21 3.45 -6.44
CA GLN A 62 -14.84 3.82 -6.06
C GLN A 62 -13.84 3.61 -7.20
N LEU A 63 -13.93 2.49 -7.93
CA LEU A 63 -13.06 2.20 -9.07
C LEU A 63 -13.28 3.17 -10.24
N THR A 64 -14.55 3.51 -10.50
CA THR A 64 -14.91 4.42 -11.60
C THR A 64 -14.31 5.80 -11.43
N MET A 65 -14.23 6.30 -10.18
CA MET A 65 -13.62 7.60 -9.87
C MET A 65 -12.12 7.68 -10.23
N ARG A 66 -11.44 6.56 -10.48
CA ARG A 66 -10.02 6.52 -10.87
C ARG A 66 -9.78 6.62 -12.38
N ASN A 67 -10.82 6.49 -13.22
CA ASN A 67 -10.66 6.34 -14.66
C ASN A 67 -10.03 7.56 -15.36
N LEU A 68 -10.33 8.78 -14.91
CA LEU A 68 -9.75 9.99 -15.50
C LEU A 68 -8.24 10.05 -15.27
N ASP A 69 -7.81 9.88 -14.02
CA ASP A 69 -6.39 9.87 -13.64
C ASP A 69 -5.60 8.71 -14.30
N ILE A 70 -6.25 7.54 -14.48
CA ILE A 70 -5.66 6.42 -15.23
C ILE A 70 -5.44 6.79 -16.70
N THR A 71 -6.40 7.48 -17.31
CA THR A 71 -6.30 7.93 -18.72
C THR A 71 -5.18 8.95 -18.86
N ASP A 72 -5.14 9.95 -17.97
CA ASP A 72 -4.10 10.98 -17.95
C ASP A 72 -2.70 10.35 -17.75
N THR A 73 -2.57 9.40 -16.82
CA THR A 73 -1.31 8.69 -16.57
C THR A 73 -0.89 7.89 -17.81
N ARG A 74 -1.83 7.24 -18.50
CA ARG A 74 -1.55 6.51 -19.74
C ARG A 74 -1.04 7.44 -20.84
N GLU A 75 -1.67 8.61 -21.01
CA GLU A 75 -1.21 9.63 -21.94
C GLU A 75 0.19 10.14 -21.59
N LYS A 76 0.47 10.38 -20.30
CA LYS A 76 1.80 10.78 -19.82
C LYS A 76 2.87 9.74 -20.12
N LEU A 77 2.60 8.46 -19.90
CA LEU A 77 3.54 7.38 -20.21
C LEU A 77 3.89 7.35 -21.72
N PHE A 78 2.90 7.52 -22.60
CA PHE A 78 3.17 7.66 -24.03
C PHE A 78 3.90 8.95 -24.37
N GLY A 79 3.60 10.06 -23.67
CA GLY A 79 4.34 11.31 -23.78
C GLY A 79 5.83 11.13 -23.45
N TYR A 80 6.15 10.51 -22.31
CA TYR A 80 7.52 10.22 -21.90
C TYR A 80 8.24 9.29 -22.87
N ALA A 81 7.51 8.33 -23.47
CA ALA A 81 8.07 7.48 -24.51
C ALA A 81 8.41 8.28 -25.78
N LYS A 82 7.55 9.21 -26.20
CA LYS A 82 7.78 10.08 -27.37
C LYS A 82 8.96 11.04 -27.17
N THR A 83 9.16 11.53 -25.95
CA THR A 83 10.29 12.42 -25.61
C THR A 83 11.58 11.66 -25.33
N GLY A 84 11.58 10.33 -25.43
CA GLY A 84 12.76 9.48 -25.22
C GLY A 84 13.18 9.28 -23.76
N LEU A 85 12.32 9.64 -22.79
CA LEU A 85 12.58 9.37 -21.37
C LEU A 85 12.25 7.91 -21.00
N LEU A 86 11.27 7.31 -21.67
CA LEU A 86 10.91 5.91 -21.52
C LEU A 86 11.12 5.17 -22.84
N SER A 87 11.56 3.92 -22.76
CA SER A 87 11.62 3.00 -23.89
C SER A 87 10.27 2.30 -24.07
N SER A 88 9.78 2.23 -25.30
CA SER A 88 8.57 1.46 -25.60
C SER A 88 8.94 -0.02 -25.65
N SER A 89 8.37 -0.84 -24.77
CA SER A 89 8.62 -2.29 -24.75
C SER A 89 7.31 -3.06 -24.89
N ALA A 90 7.16 -3.76 -26.02
CA ALA A 90 6.01 -4.63 -26.28
C ALA A 90 5.95 -5.84 -25.32
N ALA A 91 7.06 -6.20 -24.69
CA ALA A 91 7.14 -7.37 -23.80
C ALA A 91 6.48 -7.15 -22.43
N SER A 92 6.39 -5.91 -21.95
CA SER A 92 5.89 -5.60 -20.60
C SER A 92 4.51 -4.93 -20.58
N GLY A 93 3.95 -4.61 -21.75
CA GLY A 93 2.66 -3.95 -21.89
C GLY A 93 2.63 -2.45 -21.51
N VAL A 94 3.73 -1.89 -20.98
CA VAL A 94 3.88 -0.47 -20.62
C VAL A 94 5.31 0.05 -20.96
N PRO A 95 5.49 1.37 -21.17
CA PRO A 95 6.83 1.95 -21.36
C PRO A 95 7.74 1.75 -20.13
N GLN A 96 9.03 1.52 -20.35
CA GLN A 96 10.02 1.17 -19.33
C GLN A 96 11.13 2.22 -19.23
N VAL A 97 11.64 2.43 -18.01
CA VAL A 97 12.88 3.21 -17.81
C VAL A 97 14.06 2.39 -18.34
N GLU A 98 15.01 3.03 -19.03
CA GLU A 98 16.24 2.33 -19.42
C GLU A 98 17.05 1.94 -18.17
N ASN A 99 17.46 0.67 -18.08
CA ASN A 99 18.38 0.22 -17.04
C ASN A 99 19.78 0.82 -17.28
N LEU A 100 20.12 1.86 -16.52
CA LEU A 100 21.45 2.49 -16.56
C LEU A 100 22.55 1.59 -15.96
N GLU A 101 22.20 0.49 -15.28
CA GLU A 101 23.16 -0.45 -14.70
C GLU A 101 23.87 -1.36 -15.73
N ASN A 102 23.33 -1.48 -16.96
CA ASN A 102 23.90 -2.35 -18.01
C ASN A 102 24.83 -1.61 -19.01
N LYS A 103 25.14 -0.32 -18.79
CA LYS A 103 26.07 0.44 -19.65
C LYS A 103 27.54 0.40 -19.16
N GLY A 104 27.86 -0.49 -18.22
CA GLY A 104 29.16 -0.59 -17.56
C GLY A 104 29.83 -1.97 -17.59
N GLN A 105 29.60 -2.78 -18.62
CA GLN A 105 30.42 -3.95 -18.96
C GLN A 105 30.81 -3.93 -20.43
#